data_AF-A0A523R9N6-F1
#
_entry.id   AF-A0A523R9N6-F1
#
_cell.length_a   1.000
_cell.length_b   1.000
_cell.length_c   1.000
_cell.angle_alpha   90.00
_cell.angle_beta   90.00
_cell.angle_gamma   90.00
#
_symmetry.space_group_name_H-M   'P 1'
#
loop_
_entity.id
_entity.type
_entity.pdbx_description
1 polymer ?
#
loop_
_entity_poly.entity_id
_entity_poly.type
_entity_poly.pdbx_seq_one_letter_code
_entity_poly.pdbx_strand_id
1 'polypeptide(L)'
;LSMIAYVVASLPMLFISSYIPALITAMFMGIGFGGMLYFIWYIVADCIDDDELKTGVRREGSYFGIANFFMRLSMVLSITTISLVFTETGWEEYIPNPGVDVVTGLRFLFVVVPAIALGLSLVALYFYPFSKNKVLEMKVKLAELHKDKLEKVRYS
;
A
#
# COMPACT_ATOMS: atom_id res chain seq x y z
N LEU A 1 11.63 -1.07 -2.92
CA LEU A 1 12.11 -0.17 -3.99
C LEU A 1 11.02 0.78 -4.47
N SER A 2 9.85 0.26 -4.87
CA SER A 2 8.68 1.05 -5.31
C SER A 2 8.23 2.12 -4.32
N MET A 3 8.16 1.81 -3.01
CA MET A 3 7.79 2.80 -1.98
C MET A 3 8.78 3.96 -1.89
N ILE A 4 10.08 3.67 -1.93
CA ILE A 4 11.15 4.69 -1.89
C ILE A 4 11.12 5.53 -3.18
N ALA A 5 10.95 4.89 -4.34
CA ALA A 5 10.83 5.57 -5.62
C ALA A 5 9.64 6.54 -5.64
N TYR A 6 8.50 6.17 -5.05
CA TYR A 6 7.34 7.05 -4.92
C TYR A 6 7.65 8.28 -4.05
N VAL A 7 8.27 8.10 -2.88
CA VAL A 7 8.64 9.20 -1.98
C VAL A 7 9.63 10.14 -2.66
N VAL A 8 10.67 9.61 -3.30
CA VAL A 8 11.66 10.44 -4.00
C VAL A 8 11.02 11.20 -5.16
N ALA A 9 10.12 10.53 -5.91
CA ALA A 9 9.40 11.15 -7.01
C ALA A 9 8.40 12.23 -6.56
N SER A 10 7.91 12.20 -5.31
CA SER A 10 6.97 13.22 -4.81
C SER A 10 7.65 14.48 -4.26
N LEU A 11 8.95 14.43 -3.93
CA LEU A 11 9.69 15.57 -3.37
C LEU A 11 9.70 16.83 -4.26
N PRO A 12 9.89 16.75 -5.59
CA PRO A 12 9.85 17.93 -6.46
C PRO A 12 8.51 18.68 -6.40
N MET A 13 7.41 17.98 -6.07
CA MET A 13 6.07 18.55 -5.98
C MET A 13 5.95 19.66 -4.90
N LEU A 14 6.85 19.68 -3.92
CA LEU A 14 6.90 20.73 -2.88
C LEU A 14 7.28 22.11 -3.44
N PHE A 15 8.03 22.16 -4.55
CA PHE A 15 8.59 23.41 -5.08
C PHE A 15 8.00 23.80 -6.44
N ILE A 16 7.24 22.91 -7.07
CA ILE A 16 6.66 23.14 -8.39
C ILE A 16 5.37 23.96 -8.31
N SER A 17 5.37 25.10 -9.00
CA SER A 17 4.18 25.96 -9.16
C SER A 17 3.63 25.95 -10.60
N SER A 18 4.33 25.31 -11.54
CA SER A 18 3.98 25.29 -12.97
C SER A 18 3.35 23.96 -13.39
N TYR A 19 2.37 24.01 -14.30
CA TYR A 19 1.61 22.84 -14.75
C TYR A 19 2.47 21.74 -15.40
N ILE A 20 3.36 22.11 -16.33
CA ILE A 20 4.16 21.12 -17.08
C ILE A 20 5.12 20.33 -16.18
N PRO A 21 5.93 20.96 -15.29
CA PRO A 21 6.77 20.21 -14.35
C PRO A 21 5.95 19.33 -13.37
N ALA A 22 4.74 19.76 -12.99
CA ALA A 22 3.87 18.99 -12.10
C ALA A 22 3.40 17.70 -12.78
N LEU A 23 3.01 17.76 -14.05
CA LEU A 23 2.66 16.58 -14.84
C LEU A 23 3.82 15.59 -14.97
N ILE A 24 5.02 16.09 -15.25
CA ILE A 24 6.22 15.24 -15.37
C ILE A 24 6.48 14.51 -14.05
N THR A 25 6.41 15.23 -12.93
CA THR A 25 6.58 14.66 -11.58
C THR A 25 5.51 13.62 -11.28
N ALA A 26 4.25 13.90 -11.62
CA ALA A 26 3.14 12.96 -11.45
C ALA A 26 3.34 11.65 -12.24
N MET A 27 3.90 11.72 -13.45
CA MET A 27 4.23 10.51 -14.24
C MET A 27 5.26 9.63 -13.50
N PHE A 28 6.31 10.23 -12.93
CA PHE A 28 7.31 9.48 -12.15
C PHE A 28 6.73 8.89 -10.86
N MET A 29 5.84 9.62 -10.18
CA MET A 29 5.10 9.08 -9.03
C MET A 29 4.27 7.86 -9.42
N GLY A 30 3.64 7.87 -10.60
CA GLY A 30 2.86 6.74 -11.12
C GLY A 30 3.66 5.44 -11.22
N ILE A 31 4.93 5.52 -11.60
CA ILE A 31 5.83 4.34 -11.69
C ILE A 31 6.03 3.71 -10.30
N GLY A 32 6.28 4.53 -9.28
CA GLY A 32 6.41 4.07 -7.89
C GLY A 32 5.11 3.48 -7.35
N PHE A 33 3.99 4.11 -7.70
CA PHE A 33 2.65 3.71 -7.26
C PHE A 33 2.25 2.33 -7.80
N GLY A 34 2.55 2.03 -9.06
CA GLY A 34 2.24 0.74 -9.68
C GLY A 34 2.79 -0.46 -8.90
N GLY A 35 4.05 -0.37 -8.44
CA GLY A 35 4.66 -1.43 -7.64
C GLY A 35 4.11 -1.56 -6.22
N MET A 36 3.46 -0.52 -5.68
CA MET A 36 2.84 -0.57 -4.35
C MET A 36 1.48 -1.27 -4.36
N LEU A 37 0.71 -1.12 -5.44
CA LEU A 37 -0.64 -1.70 -5.55
C LEU A 37 -0.65 -3.22 -5.39
N TYR A 38 0.38 -3.91 -5.90
CA TYR A 38 0.48 -5.37 -5.81
C TYR A 38 1.14 -5.86 -4.53
N PHE A 39 1.84 -4.98 -3.81
CA PHE A 39 2.68 -5.36 -2.69
C PHE A 39 1.88 -6.02 -1.55
N ILE A 40 0.71 -5.45 -1.24
CA ILE A 40 -0.20 -5.98 -0.22
C ILE A 40 -0.68 -7.40 -0.58
N TRP A 41 -0.97 -7.65 -1.86
CA TRP A 41 -1.46 -8.94 -2.32
C TRP A 41 -0.38 -10.03 -2.27
N TYR A 42 0.88 -9.67 -2.51
CA TYR A 42 2.00 -10.61 -2.33
C TYR A 42 2.16 -11.04 -0.87
N ILE A 43 2.09 -10.08 0.08
CA ILE A 43 2.16 -10.41 1.51
C ILE A 43 1.00 -11.32 1.93
N VAL A 44 -0.21 -10.99 1.48
CA VAL A 44 -1.41 -11.78 1.81
C VAL A 44 -1.27 -13.19 1.25
N ALA A 45 -0.77 -13.35 0.01
CA ALA A 45 -0.51 -14.65 -0.59
C ALA A 45 0.53 -15.47 0.20
N ASP A 46 1.66 -14.85 0.58
CA ASP A 46 2.69 -15.52 1.36
C ASP A 46 2.16 -16.01 2.73
N CYS A 47 1.29 -15.22 3.38
CA CYS A 47 0.61 -15.63 4.61
C CYS A 47 -0.38 -16.79 4.41
N ILE A 48 -1.13 -16.79 3.29
CA ILE A 48 -2.05 -17.87 2.94
C ILE A 48 -1.28 -19.17 2.70
N ASP A 49 -0.17 -19.10 1.97
CA ASP A 49 0.66 -20.26 1.66
C ASP A 49 1.31 -20.83 2.94
N ASP A 50 1.79 -19.97 3.85
CA ASP A 50 2.34 -20.40 5.16
C ASP A 50 1.26 -21.06 6.06
N ASP A 51 0.03 -20.52 6.08
CA ASP A 51 -1.09 -21.11 6.82
C ASP A 51 -1.55 -22.45 6.22
N GLU A 52 -1.59 -22.56 4.89
CA GLU A 52 -1.93 -23.83 4.22
C GLU A 52 -0.88 -24.90 4.51
N LEU A 53 0.42 -24.57 4.53
CA LEU A 53 1.48 -25.52 4.88
C LEU A 53 1.36 -26.05 6.31
N LYS A 54 0.87 -25.22 7.24
CA LYS A 54 0.73 -25.60 8.67
C LYS A 54 -0.57 -26.35 8.96
N THR A 55 -1.66 -25.94 8.32
CA THR A 55 -3.01 -26.46 8.63
C THR A 55 -3.51 -27.50 7.63
N GLY A 56 -2.88 -27.59 6.45
CA GLY A 56 -3.33 -28.40 5.34
C GLY A 56 -4.59 -27.86 4.64
N VAL A 57 -5.18 -26.75 5.10
CA VAL A 57 -6.41 -26.18 4.58
C VAL A 57 -6.15 -24.78 4.03
N ARG A 58 -6.62 -24.53 2.80
CA ARG A 58 -6.43 -23.24 2.15
C ARG A 58 -7.55 -22.28 2.56
N ARG A 59 -7.20 -21.21 3.28
CA ARG A 59 -8.15 -20.24 3.88
C ARG A 59 -8.21 -18.88 3.19
N GLU A 60 -8.12 -18.86 1.86
CA GLU A 60 -8.06 -17.62 1.06
C GLU A 60 -9.14 -16.59 1.45
N GLY A 61 -10.40 -17.01 1.54
CA GLY A 61 -11.52 -16.10 1.81
C GLY A 61 -11.38 -15.31 3.12
N SER A 62 -10.81 -15.91 4.17
CA SER A 62 -10.61 -15.22 5.45
C SER A 62 -9.53 -14.15 5.34
N TYR A 63 -8.39 -14.47 4.71
CA TYR A 63 -7.29 -13.53 4.52
C TYR A 63 -7.68 -12.38 3.58
N PHE A 64 -8.34 -12.66 2.46
CA PHE A 64 -8.86 -11.63 1.57
C PHE A 64 -9.92 -10.75 2.25
N GLY A 65 -10.78 -11.33 3.09
CA GLY A 65 -11.77 -10.58 3.87
C GLY A 65 -11.12 -9.56 4.82
N ILE A 66 -10.11 -10.00 5.58
CA ILE A 66 -9.35 -9.14 6.49
C ILE A 66 -8.61 -8.04 5.72
N ALA A 67 -7.90 -8.39 4.63
CA ALA A 67 -7.17 -7.43 3.81
C ALA A 67 -8.11 -6.34 3.25
N ASN A 68 -9.25 -6.74 2.69
CA ASN A 68 -10.24 -5.80 2.16
C ASN A 68 -10.89 -4.93 3.24
N PHE A 69 -11.12 -5.47 4.44
CA PHE A 69 -11.62 -4.70 5.57
C PHE A 69 -10.65 -3.56 5.93
N PHE A 70 -9.35 -3.86 6.06
CA PHE A 70 -8.33 -2.84 6.35
C PHE A 70 -8.16 -1.83 5.21
N MET A 71 -8.29 -2.26 3.95
CA MET A 71 -8.29 -1.32 2.82
C MET A 71 -9.44 -0.31 2.91
N ARG A 72 -10.65 -0.78 3.23
CA ARG A 72 -11.82 0.11 3.42
C ARG A 72 -11.64 1.03 4.62
N LEU A 73 -11.12 0.51 5.73
CA LEU A 73 -10.82 1.32 6.91
C LEU A 73 -9.80 2.43 6.59
N SER A 74 -8.72 2.09 5.88
CA SER A 74 -7.71 3.04 5.42
C SER A 74 -8.31 4.12 4.52
N MET A 75 -9.22 3.76 3.63
CA MET A 75 -9.93 4.72 2.78
C MET A 75 -10.78 5.70 3.61
N VAL A 76 -11.54 5.19 4.59
CA VAL A 76 -12.32 6.04 5.50
C VAL A 76 -11.40 6.99 6.27
N LEU A 77 -10.33 6.47 6.88
CA LEU A 77 -9.36 7.29 7.62
C LEU A 77 -8.71 8.38 6.74
N SER A 78 -8.41 8.06 5.48
CA SER A 78 -7.83 9.01 4.53
C SER A 78 -8.81 10.14 4.21
N ILE A 79 -10.07 9.81 3.93
CA ILE A 79 -11.13 10.80 3.66
C ILE A 79 -11.37 11.66 4.90
N THR A 80 -11.43 11.06 6.10
CA THR A 80 -11.58 11.79 7.36
C THR A 80 -10.41 12.74 7.60
N THR A 81 -9.17 12.31 7.33
CA THR A 81 -7.98 13.17 7.48
C THR A 81 -8.03 14.36 6.53
N ILE A 82 -8.40 14.14 5.27
CA ILE A 82 -8.57 15.23 4.29
C ILE A 82 -9.65 16.20 4.76
N SER A 83 -10.79 15.67 5.23
CA SER A 83 -11.90 16.48 5.74
C SER A 83 -11.49 17.36 6.91
N LEU A 84 -10.76 16.81 7.90
CA LEU A 84 -10.28 17.57 9.05
C LEU A 84 -9.35 18.72 8.63
N VAL A 85 -8.42 18.45 7.71
CA VAL A 85 -7.51 19.49 7.21
C VAL A 85 -8.27 20.59 6.48
N PHE A 86 -9.32 20.25 5.73
CA PHE A 86 -10.11 21.23 4.98
C PHE A 86 -10.97 22.11 5.88
N THR A 87 -11.55 21.54 6.94
CA THR A 87 -12.28 22.30 7.96
C THR A 87 -11.36 23.28 8.69
N GLU A 88 -10.17 22.84 9.12
CA GLU A 88 -9.21 23.70 9.84
C GLU A 88 -8.60 24.79 8.96
N THR A 89 -8.50 24.57 7.64
CA THR A 89 -7.91 25.56 6.71
C THR A 89 -8.92 26.55 6.13
N GLY A 90 -10.19 26.50 6.57
CA GLY A 90 -11.24 27.40 6.11
C GLY A 90 -11.69 27.17 4.66
N TRP A 91 -11.32 26.03 4.07
CA TRP A 91 -11.71 25.66 2.69
C TRP A 91 -13.18 25.26 2.54
N GLU A 92 -13.91 25.14 3.64
CA GLU A 92 -15.34 24.85 3.65
C GLU A 92 -16.15 26.01 3.03
N GLU A 93 -15.65 27.24 3.15
CA GLU A 93 -16.18 28.42 2.47
C GLU A 93 -15.21 28.85 1.37
N TYR A 94 -15.68 28.97 0.11
CA TYR A 94 -14.85 29.51 -0.97
C TYR A 94 -14.62 31.01 -0.73
N ILE A 95 -13.61 31.33 0.08
CA ILE A 95 -13.14 32.70 0.31
C ILE A 95 -11.96 32.92 -0.64
N PRO A 96 -12.10 33.77 -1.67
CA PRO A 96 -10.99 34.13 -2.53
C PRO A 96 -9.90 34.80 -1.69
N ASN A 97 -8.70 34.20 -1.65
CA ASN A 97 -7.52 34.72 -0.96
C ASN A 97 -7.68 34.78 0.58
N PRO A 98 -7.72 33.61 1.28
CA PRO A 98 -8.03 33.52 2.72
C PRO A 98 -6.94 34.11 3.65
N GLY A 99 -5.92 34.80 3.12
CA GLY A 99 -4.83 35.40 3.91
C GLY A 99 -3.83 34.39 4.49
N VAL A 100 -4.04 33.10 4.27
CA VAL A 100 -3.16 31.99 4.68
C VAL A 100 -2.51 31.32 3.47
N ASP A 101 -1.28 30.80 3.61
CA ASP A 101 -0.55 30.08 2.56
C ASP A 101 -1.10 28.65 2.36
N VAL A 102 -2.28 28.62 1.76
CA VAL A 102 -3.03 27.42 1.42
C VAL A 102 -2.27 26.49 0.49
N VAL A 103 -1.49 27.05 -0.44
CA VAL A 103 -0.77 26.27 -1.46
C VAL A 103 0.32 25.43 -0.79
N THR A 104 1.06 26.01 0.16
CA THR A 104 2.05 25.28 0.94
C THR A 104 1.40 24.23 1.85
N GLY A 105 0.24 24.53 2.45
CA GLY A 105 -0.53 23.56 3.24
C GLY A 105 -0.94 22.32 2.43
N LEU A 106 -1.47 22.51 1.22
CA LEU A 106 -1.84 21.42 0.31
C LEU A 106 -0.63 20.61 -0.16
N ARG A 107 0.50 21.27 -0.46
CA ARG A 107 1.75 20.59 -0.82
C ARG A 107 2.25 19.70 0.32
N PHE A 108 2.19 20.20 1.55
CA PHE A 108 2.58 19.42 2.73
C PHE A 108 1.65 18.23 2.94
N LEU A 109 0.33 18.43 2.82
CA LEU A 109 -0.65 17.34 2.90
C LEU A 109 -0.38 16.24 1.86
N PHE A 110 -0.11 16.62 0.61
CA PHE A 110 0.06 15.69 -0.49
C PHE A 110 1.38 14.92 -0.47
N VAL A 111 2.44 15.50 0.13
CA VAL A 111 3.77 14.87 0.17
C VAL A 111 4.05 14.22 1.51
N VAL A 112 3.83 14.94 2.62
CA VAL A 112 4.27 14.51 3.95
C VAL A 112 3.35 13.45 4.54
N VAL A 113 2.03 13.59 4.42
CA VAL A 113 1.10 12.59 4.98
C VAL A 113 1.28 11.22 4.30
N PRO A 114 1.32 11.11 2.95
CA PRO A 114 1.69 9.86 2.31
C PRO A 114 3.09 9.39 2.68
N ALA A 115 4.10 10.27 2.74
CA ALA A 115 5.46 9.89 3.09
C ALA A 115 5.56 9.26 4.50
N ILE A 116 4.84 9.78 5.50
CA ILE A 116 4.77 9.20 6.84
C ILE A 116 4.12 7.82 6.79
N ALA A 117 2.99 7.67 6.09
CA ALA A 117 2.32 6.37 5.95
C ALA A 117 3.22 5.33 5.25
N LEU A 118 3.99 5.76 4.25
CA LEU A 118 4.99 4.93 3.59
C LEU A 118 6.16 4.59 4.50
N GLY A 119 6.62 5.52 5.32
CA GLY A 119 7.65 5.29 6.34
C GLY A 119 7.21 4.21 7.34
N LEU A 120 5.99 4.32 7.86
CA LEU A 120 5.40 3.30 8.75
C LEU A 120 5.29 1.94 8.04
N SER A 121 4.91 1.93 6.76
CA SER A 121 4.86 0.71 5.96
C SER A 121 6.23 0.04 5.80
N LEU A 122 7.30 0.83 5.61
CA LEU A 122 8.67 0.34 5.56
C LEU A 122 9.14 -0.24 6.89
N VAL A 123 8.76 0.38 8.02
CA VAL A 123 9.04 -0.15 9.36
C VAL A 123 8.29 -1.46 9.59
N ALA A 124 7.00 -1.54 9.25
CA ALA A 124 6.24 -2.78 9.33
C ALA A 124 6.87 -3.88 8.47
N LEU A 125 7.41 -3.52 7.30
CA LEU A 125 8.12 -4.43 6.42
C LEU A 125 9.44 -4.96 6.96
N TYR A 126 10.10 -4.19 7.81
CA TYR A 126 11.30 -4.67 8.49
C TYR A 126 11.01 -5.87 9.40
N PHE A 127 9.80 -5.94 9.97
CA PHE A 127 9.33 -7.09 10.75
C PHE A 127 8.77 -8.24 9.90
N TYR A 128 8.83 -8.14 8.57
CA TYR A 128 8.31 -9.18 7.68
C TYR A 128 9.18 -10.45 7.74
N PRO A 129 8.63 -11.59 8.20
CA PRO A 129 9.44 -12.77 8.51
C PRO A 129 9.75 -13.65 7.30
N PHE A 130 9.25 -13.30 6.10
CA PHE A 130 9.40 -14.11 4.89
C PHE A 130 10.49 -13.51 3.99
N SER A 131 11.67 -14.14 4.03
CA SER A 131 12.73 -13.84 3.07
C SER A 131 12.41 -14.44 1.71
N LYS A 132 13.02 -13.91 0.64
CA LYS A 132 12.85 -14.43 -0.73
C LYS A 132 13.11 -15.95 -0.82
N ASN A 133 14.13 -16.44 -0.11
CA ASN A 133 14.48 -17.86 -0.09
C ASN A 133 13.40 -18.69 0.62
N LYS A 134 12.86 -18.19 1.74
CA LYS A 134 11.78 -18.84 2.47
C LYS A 134 10.51 -18.94 1.61
N VAL A 135 10.16 -17.87 0.89
CA VAL A 135 9.01 -17.89 -0.04
C VAL A 135 9.19 -18.92 -1.16
N LEU A 136 10.40 -19.02 -1.72
CA LEU A 136 10.69 -20.05 -2.74
C LEU A 136 10.58 -21.46 -2.17
N GLU A 137 11.11 -21.70 -0.97
CA GLU A 137 11.01 -22.99 -0.28
C GLU A 137 9.54 -23.35 0.02
N MET A 138 8.74 -22.39 0.49
CA MET A 138 7.31 -22.59 0.73
C MET A 138 6.58 -23.00 -0.55
N LYS A 139 6.88 -22.37 -1.69
CA LYS A 139 6.27 -22.74 -2.98
C LYS A 139 6.58 -24.18 -3.40
N VAL A 140 7.79 -24.66 -3.15
CA VAL A 140 8.17 -26.05 -3.44
C VAL A 140 7.38 -27.01 -2.55
N LYS A 141 7.35 -26.75 -1.23
CA LYS A 141 6.60 -27.57 -0.26
C LYS A 141 5.09 -27.58 -0.55
N LEU A 142 4.54 -26.44 -0.98
CA LEU A 142 3.12 -26.34 -1.31
C LEU A 142 2.79 -27.19 -2.55
N ALA A 143 3.67 -27.21 -3.56
CA ALA A 143 3.52 -28.03 -4.75
C ALA A 143 3.58 -29.54 -4.43
N GLU A 144 4.43 -29.95 -3.50
CA GLU A 144 4.48 -31.33 -2.99
C GLU A 144 3.18 -31.69 -2.26
N LEU A 145 2.73 -30.84 -1.34
CA LEU A 145 1.46 -31.03 -0.61
C LEU A 145 0.26 -31.17 -1.56
N HIS A 146 0.21 -30.37 -2.62
CA HIS A 146 -0.86 -30.45 -3.63
C HIS A 146 -0.82 -31.75 -4.43
N LYS A 147 0.38 -32.28 -4.75
CA LYS A 147 0.52 -33.60 -5.38
C LYS A 147 0.00 -34.71 -4.47
N ASP A 148 0.40 -34.71 -3.20
CA ASP A 148 -0.02 -35.73 -2.23
C ASP A 148 -1.54 -35.74 -2.02
N LYS A 149 -2.17 -34.54 -1.98
CA LYS A 149 -3.64 -34.41 -1.91
C LYS A 149 -4.31 -35.00 -3.14
N LEU A 150 -3.78 -34.75 -4.33
CA LEU A 150 -4.33 -35.28 -5.60
C LEU A 150 -4.20 -36.80 -5.67
N GLU A 151 -3.08 -37.37 -5.23
CA GLU A 151 -2.89 -38.82 -5.16
C GLU A 151 -3.91 -39.46 -4.22
N LYS A 152 -4.09 -38.91 -3.01
CA LYS A 152 -5.09 -39.42 -2.05
C LYS A 152 -6.52 -39.40 -2.58
N VAL A 153 -6.90 -38.39 -3.36
CA VAL A 153 -8.23 -38.32 -3.99
C VAL A 153 -8.37 -39.32 -5.14
N ARG A 154 -7.30 -39.59 -5.89
CA ARG A 154 -7.31 -40.52 -7.03
C ARG A 154 -7.44 -42.00 -6.61
N TYR A 155 -6.97 -42.33 -5.41
CA TYR A 155 -7.03 -43.69 -4.84
C TYR A 155 -8.17 -43.90 -3.81
N SER A 156 -9.02 -42.88 -3.61
CA SER A 156 -10.25 -42.96 -2.82
C SER A 156 -11.48 -43.19 -3.71
#